data_AF-A0A9D4F0C8-F1
#
_entry.id   AF-A0A9D4F0C8-F1
#
_cell.length_a   1.000
_cell.length_b   1.000
_cell.length_c   1.000
_cell.angle_alpha   90.00
_cell.angle_beta   90.00
_cell.angle_gamma   90.00
#
_symmetry.space_group_name_H-M   'P 1'
#
loop_
_entity.id
_entity.type
_entity.pdbx_description
1 polymer ?
#
loop_
_entity_poly.entity_id
_entity_poly.type
_entity_poly.pdbx_seq_one_letter_code
_entity_poly.pdbx_strand_id
1 'polypeptide(L)'
;MQMSCLATSCGLVAATYSGYVAADSSDSALATCCGSVAVTCCSYVAAPSCGSVAATSCGYVAATSSGCSLATCSGYVDATSFGYGLL
;
A
#
# COMPACT_ATOMS: atom_id res chain seq x y z
N MET A 1 -20.89 -3.13 -3.62
CA MET A 1 -20.58 -4.33 -2.82
C MET A 1 -19.08 -4.25 -2.52
N GLN A 2 -18.69 -3.81 -1.32
CA GLN A 2 -17.26 -3.68 -1.01
C GLN A 2 -16.76 -5.05 -0.57
N MET A 3 -15.93 -5.68 -1.42
CA MET A 3 -15.20 -6.89 -1.05
C MET A 3 -13.94 -6.43 -0.31
N SER A 4 -13.89 -6.62 0.99
CA SER A 4 -12.72 -6.35 1.82
C SER A 4 -11.88 -7.62 1.94
N CYS A 5 -10.59 -7.52 1.66
CA CYS A 5 -9.65 -8.63 1.77
C CYS A 5 -8.53 -8.24 2.73
N LEU A 6 -8.29 -9.10 3.73
CA LEU A 6 -7.22 -8.97 4.70
C LEU A 6 -6.20 -10.06 4.40
N ALA A 7 -4.94 -9.68 4.16
CA ALA A 7 -3.86 -10.60 3.89
C ALA A 7 -2.73 -10.38 4.90
N THR A 8 -2.46 -11.39 5.74
CA THR A 8 -1.33 -11.39 6.67
C THR A 8 -0.35 -12.48 6.26
N SER A 9 0.91 -12.13 5.99
CA SER A 9 1.94 -13.13 5.70
C SER A 9 3.32 -12.75 6.24
N CYS A 10 4.12 -13.75 6.57
CA CYS A 10 5.51 -13.58 6.98
C CYS A 10 6.47 -13.59 5.77
N GLY A 11 6.02 -13.09 4.61
CA GLY A 11 6.78 -13.18 3.37
C GLY A 11 6.26 -12.20 2.32
N LEU A 12 6.42 -12.53 1.04
CA LEU A 12 5.90 -11.69 -0.04
C LEU A 12 4.37 -11.78 -0.11
N VAL A 13 3.68 -10.66 0.15
CA VAL A 13 2.24 -10.53 -0.17
C VAL A 13 2.12 -9.96 -1.57
N ALA A 14 1.48 -10.67 -2.49
CA ALA A 14 1.09 -10.13 -3.79
C ALA A 14 -0.44 -10.22 -3.93
N ALA A 15 -1.09 -9.07 -4.06
CA ALA A 15 -2.54 -8.94 -3.94
C ALA A 15 -3.09 -8.07 -5.07
N THR A 16 -4.09 -8.59 -5.81
CA THR A 16 -4.83 -7.83 -6.83
C THR A 16 -6.30 -7.85 -6.49
N TYR A 17 -6.88 -6.67 -6.22
CA TYR A 17 -8.27 -6.58 -5.77
C TYR A 17 -8.97 -5.32 -6.31
N SER A 18 -10.30 -5.35 -6.36
CA SER A 18 -11.15 -4.18 -6.61
C SER A 18 -12.00 -3.93 -5.37
N GLY A 19 -11.64 -2.94 -4.55
CA GLY A 19 -12.27 -2.71 -3.25
C GLY A 19 -11.30 -2.19 -2.19
N TYR A 20 -11.54 -2.59 -0.93
CA TYR A 20 -10.67 -2.26 0.19
C TYR A 20 -9.69 -3.40 0.46
N VAL A 21 -8.40 -3.08 0.52
CA VAL A 21 -7.33 -4.06 0.81
C VAL A 21 -6.60 -3.63 2.07
N ALA A 22 -6.48 -4.54 3.03
CA ALA A 22 -5.56 -4.41 4.14
C ALA A 22 -4.51 -5.54 4.05
N ALA A 23 -3.24 -5.17 4.03
CA ALA A 23 -2.13 -6.12 3.94
C ALA A 23 -1.11 -5.86 5.05
N ASP A 24 -0.78 -6.90 5.80
CA ASP A 24 0.28 -6.88 6.81
C ASP A 24 1.35 -7.91 6.42
N SER A 25 2.59 -7.46 6.20
CA SER A 25 3.70 -8.37 5.93
C SER A 25 4.99 -8.05 6.66
N SER A 26 5.71 -9.10 7.06
CA SER A 26 7.00 -8.92 7.76
C SER A 26 8.15 -8.56 6.82
N ASP A 27 8.01 -8.80 5.52
CA ASP A 27 9.07 -8.61 4.53
C ASP A 27 8.64 -7.62 3.45
N SER A 28 7.94 -8.11 2.43
CA SER A 28 7.60 -7.33 1.24
C SER A 28 6.11 -7.42 0.92
N ALA A 29 5.50 -6.33 0.53
CA ALA A 29 4.09 -6.26 0.13
C ALA A 29 3.95 -5.58 -1.23
N LEU A 30 3.28 -6.26 -2.15
CA LEU A 30 2.87 -5.80 -3.47
C LEU A 30 1.33 -5.81 -3.51
N ALA A 31 0.72 -4.64 -3.59
CA ALA A 31 -0.74 -4.51 -3.60
C ALA A 31 -1.20 -3.64 -4.77
N THR A 32 -1.85 -4.25 -5.75
CA THR A 32 -2.47 -3.54 -6.87
C THR A 32 -3.98 -3.48 -6.65
N CYS A 33 -4.55 -2.29 -6.54
CA CYS A 33 -6.00 -2.19 -6.38
C CYS A 33 -6.67 -0.99 -7.08
N CYS A 34 -7.94 -1.18 -7.44
CA CYS A 34 -8.85 -0.07 -7.74
C CYS A 34 -9.71 0.21 -6.51
N GLY A 35 -9.24 1.07 -5.61
CA GLY A 35 -9.93 1.40 -4.38
C GLY A 35 -9.00 1.93 -3.29
N SER A 36 -9.27 1.57 -2.04
CA SER A 36 -8.49 2.01 -0.88
C SER A 36 -7.56 0.90 -0.41
N VAL A 37 -6.27 1.20 -0.26
CA VAL A 37 -5.25 0.26 0.24
C VAL A 37 -4.73 0.73 1.58
N ALA A 38 -4.66 -0.17 2.56
CA ALA A 38 -3.84 -0.05 3.76
C ALA A 38 -2.75 -1.13 3.72
N VAL A 39 -1.48 -0.75 3.75
CA VAL A 39 -0.35 -1.69 3.83
C VAL A 39 0.52 -1.38 5.03
N THR A 40 0.84 -2.40 5.82
CA THR A 40 1.90 -2.35 6.83
C THR A 40 2.97 -3.34 6.45
N CYS A 41 4.23 -2.91 6.31
CA CYS A 41 5.33 -3.87 6.20
C CYS A 41 6.65 -3.41 6.80
N CYS A 42 7.52 -4.35 7.18
CA CYS A 42 8.79 -3.96 7.79
C CYS A 42 9.88 -3.60 6.77
N SER A 43 9.84 -4.11 5.52
CA SER A 43 10.96 -3.94 4.58
C SER A 43 10.60 -3.22 3.27
N TYR A 44 9.68 -3.74 2.46
CA TYR A 44 9.38 -3.15 1.15
C TYR A 44 7.87 -3.10 0.87
N VAL A 45 7.31 -1.93 0.54
CA VAL A 45 5.94 -1.78 0.03
C VAL A 45 6.00 -1.33 -1.43
N ALA A 46 5.20 -1.94 -2.30
CA ALA A 46 4.86 -1.41 -3.60
C ALA A 46 3.33 -1.45 -3.78
N ALA A 47 2.70 -0.28 -3.83
CA ALA A 47 1.24 -0.15 -3.87
C ALA A 47 0.77 0.76 -5.01
N PRO A 48 0.59 0.23 -6.23
CA PRO A 48 -0.12 0.93 -7.30
C PRO A 48 -1.64 0.86 -7.09
N SER A 49 -2.30 2.01 -6.98
CA SER A 49 -3.76 2.07 -6.90
C SER A 49 -4.39 3.24 -7.65
N CYS A 50 -5.66 3.09 -8.03
CA CYS A 50 -6.43 4.18 -8.64
C CYS A 50 -7.20 5.02 -7.58
N GLY A 51 -6.88 4.88 -6.30
CA GLY A 51 -7.64 5.48 -5.19
C GLY A 51 -6.77 5.92 -4.03
N SER A 52 -7.22 5.69 -2.79
CA SER A 52 -6.51 6.14 -1.58
C SER A 52 -5.51 5.10 -1.11
N VAL A 53 -4.27 5.49 -0.81
CA VAL A 53 -3.24 4.58 -0.28
C VAL A 53 -2.80 5.06 1.10
N ALA A 54 -2.82 4.17 2.08
CA ALA A 54 -2.17 4.33 3.36
C ALA A 54 -1.08 3.25 3.48
N ALA A 55 0.18 3.65 3.53
CA ALA A 55 1.31 2.72 3.66
C ALA A 55 2.13 3.05 4.91
N THR A 56 2.38 2.06 5.77
CA THR A 56 3.28 2.18 6.91
C THR A 56 4.46 1.21 6.73
N SER A 57 5.69 1.72 6.75
CA SER A 57 6.85 0.84 6.64
C SER A 57 8.09 1.26 7.41
N CYS A 58 8.89 0.30 7.87
CA CYS A 58 10.21 0.58 8.43
C CYS A 58 11.33 0.66 7.36
N GLY A 59 11.03 0.35 6.09
CA GLY A 59 12.01 0.29 5.01
C GLY A 59 11.65 1.17 3.81
N TYR A 60 11.60 0.58 2.62
CA TYR A 60 11.34 1.29 1.36
C TYR A 60 9.86 1.21 0.98
N VAL A 61 9.25 2.35 0.62
CA VAL A 61 7.85 2.41 0.18
C VAL A 61 7.78 3.01 -1.22
N ALA A 62 7.41 2.21 -2.21
CA ALA A 62 6.92 2.68 -3.50
C ALA A 62 5.39 2.74 -3.48
N ALA A 63 4.79 3.90 -3.70
CA ALA A 63 3.35 4.01 -3.84
C ALA A 63 3.01 4.83 -5.09
N THR A 64 2.07 4.35 -5.90
CA THR A 64 1.56 5.12 -7.04
C THR A 64 0.07 5.23 -6.90
N SER A 65 -0.47 6.44 -6.78
CA SER A 65 -1.91 6.61 -6.62
C SER A 65 -2.50 7.74 -7.48
N SER A 66 -3.73 7.54 -7.95
CA SER A 66 -4.49 8.61 -8.63
C SER A 66 -5.26 9.53 -7.66
N GLY A 67 -5.26 9.19 -6.36
CA GLY A 67 -6.03 9.87 -5.32
C GLY A 67 -5.16 10.38 -4.18
N CYS A 68 -5.64 10.21 -2.94
CA CYS A 68 -4.92 10.62 -1.75
C CYS A 68 -3.96 9.53 -1.28
N SER A 69 -2.67 9.85 -1.16
CA SER A 69 -1.68 8.94 -0.57
C SER A 69 -1.18 9.48 0.76
N LEU A 70 -1.18 8.61 1.77
CA LEU A 70 -0.54 8.78 3.06
C LEU A 70 0.54 7.70 3.18
N ALA A 71 1.78 8.10 3.39
CA ALA A 71 2.86 7.17 3.70
C ALA A 71 3.49 7.56 5.04
N THR A 72 3.78 6.58 5.88
CA THR A 72 4.53 6.78 7.11
C THR A 72 5.67 5.79 7.09
N CYS A 73 6.90 6.28 7.04
CA CYS A 73 8.04 5.38 7.08
C CYS A 73 9.19 5.88 7.93
N SER A 74 10.01 4.94 8.38
CA SER A 74 11.32 5.20 9.01
C SER A 74 12.49 5.08 8.02
N GLY A 75 12.21 4.88 6.73
CA GLY A 75 13.20 4.65 5.67
C GLY A 75 13.02 5.58 4.47
N TYR A 76 12.97 5.03 3.26
CA TYR A 76 12.87 5.79 2.00
C TYR A 76 11.48 5.67 1.40
N VAL A 77 10.87 6.80 1.00
CA VAL A 77 9.57 6.81 0.30
C VAL A 77 9.73 7.33 -1.12
N ASP A 78 9.23 6.54 -2.07
CA ASP A 78 8.98 6.92 -3.45
C ASP A 78 7.46 6.89 -3.71
N ALA A 79 6.79 8.01 -3.46
CA ALA A 79 5.35 8.12 -3.65
C ALA A 79 5.03 9.07 -4.81
N THR A 80 4.32 8.53 -5.80
CA THR A 80 3.81 9.29 -6.95
C THR A 80 2.29 9.37 -6.84
N SER A 81 1.77 10.55 -6.51
CA SER A 81 0.33 10.81 -6.44
C SER A 81 -0.12 11.80 -7.50
N PHE A 82 -1.12 11.44 -8.31
CA PHE A 82 -1.78 12.35 -9.27
C PHE A 82 -2.93 13.15 -8.60
N GLY A 83 -2.85 13.37 -7.29
CA GLY A 83 -3.84 14.03 -6.43
C GLY A 83 -3.21 14.69 -5.20
N TYR A 84 -3.90 14.70 -4.06
CA TYR A 84 -3.38 15.28 -2.80
C TYR A 84 -2.49 14.25 -2.07
N GLY A 85 -1.18 14.48 -2.01
CA GLY A 85 -0.23 13.60 -1.30
C GLY A 85 0.24 14.20 0.02
N LEU A 86 0.18 13.41 1.10
CA LEU A 86 0.85 13.70 2.38
C LEU A 86 1.89 12.61 2.65
N LEU A 87 3.15 13.03 2.70
CA LEU A 87 4.34 12.19 2.87
C LEU A 87 5.04 12.53 4.19
#